data_AF-A0A846C393-F1
#
_entry.id   AF-A0A846C393-F1
#
_cell.length_a   1.000
_cell.length_b   1.000
_cell.length_c   1.000
_cell.angle_alpha   90.00
_cell.angle_beta   90.00
_cell.angle_gamma   90.00
#
_symmetry.space_group_name_H-M   'P 1'
#
loop_
_entity.id
_entity.type
_entity.pdbx_description
1 polymer ?
#
loop_
_entity_poly.entity_id
_entity_poly.type
_entity_poly.pdbx_seq_one_letter_code
_entity_poly.pdbx_strand_id
1 'polypeptide(L)'
;MTLKLQARLQNHLKEIVRDRDPYLASAGHFYVRQYIHQQLSQWGNVEIDEFQVRGKTHQNFILNLRSLNNNKKRELSPILIGAHYDTVPGTPGADDNATGVAVLLELAREFYSQPLKYPVSLVAFDMEEYGLLGSQHYAEKLKQKQQQLRLMISLEMLGYCDSTPNSQNYPPGLKYFYPNQGNFIALIGNLFTVIDMFQMSRNINKIGTNCQWLPVPNRGLIVPDTRRSDHAPFWDRGYKAIMVTDTANMRNPNYHQKSDTIDTLDLDFLTGVCQGLMTAMRSML
;
A
#
# COMPACT_ATOMS: atom_id res chain seq x y z
N MET A 1 9.39 -16.77 -14.08
CA MET A 1 8.94 -16.37 -12.73
C MET A 1 7.96 -15.20 -12.81
N THR A 2 8.28 -14.14 -13.57
CA THR A 2 7.45 -12.94 -13.82
C THR A 2 6.04 -13.24 -14.34
N LEU A 3 5.88 -14.04 -15.42
CA LEU A 3 4.56 -14.39 -15.96
C LEU A 3 3.63 -15.06 -14.93
N LYS A 4 4.18 -15.85 -13.99
CA LYS A 4 3.37 -16.47 -12.92
C LYS A 4 2.91 -15.43 -11.89
N LEU A 5 3.72 -14.41 -11.60
CA LEU A 5 3.34 -13.34 -10.67
C LEU A 5 2.26 -12.44 -11.28
N GLN A 6 2.47 -12.00 -12.52
CA GLN A 6 1.49 -11.18 -13.25
C GLN A 6 0.13 -11.86 -13.32
N ALA A 7 0.09 -13.16 -13.64
CA ALA A 7 -1.17 -13.92 -13.65
C ALA A 7 -1.87 -13.97 -12.28
N ARG A 8 -1.10 -14.07 -11.18
CA ARG A 8 -1.70 -14.03 -9.83
C ARG A 8 -2.22 -12.64 -9.46
N LEU A 9 -1.46 -11.59 -9.76
CA LEU A 9 -1.91 -10.20 -9.60
C LEU A 9 -3.20 -9.95 -10.38
N GLN A 10 -3.25 -10.37 -11.64
CA GLN A 10 -4.45 -10.25 -12.47
C GLN A 10 -5.64 -11.04 -11.90
N ASN A 11 -5.40 -12.22 -11.32
CA ASN A 11 -6.45 -12.99 -10.66
C ASN A 11 -6.96 -12.29 -9.40
N HIS A 12 -6.08 -11.73 -8.57
CA HIS A 12 -6.50 -10.91 -7.42
C HIS A 12 -7.34 -9.71 -7.86
N LEU A 13 -6.90 -9.00 -8.91
CA LEU A 13 -7.64 -7.86 -9.46
C LEU A 13 -9.06 -8.27 -9.92
N LYS A 14 -9.22 -9.39 -10.64
CA LYS A 14 -10.55 -9.88 -11.05
C LYS A 14 -11.50 -10.13 -9.88
N GLU A 15 -10.96 -10.51 -8.73
CA GLU A 15 -11.74 -10.76 -7.52
C GLU A 15 -12.06 -9.45 -6.77
N ILE A 16 -11.13 -8.50 -6.73
CA ILE A 16 -11.25 -7.29 -5.92
C ILE A 16 -11.96 -6.15 -6.65
N VAL A 17 -11.75 -5.97 -7.96
CA VAL A 17 -12.28 -4.85 -8.73
C VAL A 17 -13.79 -4.97 -8.89
N ARG A 18 -14.50 -4.11 -8.18
CA ARG A 18 -15.96 -3.95 -8.14
C ARG A 18 -16.28 -2.75 -7.24
N ASP A 19 -17.48 -2.20 -7.39
CA ASP A 19 -17.99 -1.25 -6.40
C ASP A 19 -18.05 -1.95 -5.04
N ARG A 20 -17.26 -1.44 -4.12
CA ARG A 20 -17.04 -2.00 -2.78
C ARG A 20 -17.08 -0.89 -1.73
N ASP A 21 -17.86 0.15 -2.00
CA ASP A 21 -18.18 1.16 -1.00
C ASP A 21 -18.86 0.53 0.24
N PRO A 22 -18.38 0.83 1.46
CA PRO A 22 -18.87 0.21 2.69
C PRO A 22 -20.34 0.50 3.05
N TYR A 23 -20.98 1.50 2.43
CA TYR A 23 -22.36 1.90 2.74
C TYR A 23 -23.34 1.63 1.60
N LEU A 24 -22.95 1.94 0.37
CA LEU A 24 -23.79 1.93 -0.83
C LEU A 24 -23.58 0.66 -1.66
N ALA A 25 -22.45 -0.02 -1.52
CA ALA A 25 -22.14 -1.28 -2.18
C ALA A 25 -21.70 -2.37 -1.19
N SER A 26 -22.43 -2.49 -0.07
CA SER A 26 -22.07 -3.37 1.05
C SER A 26 -21.91 -4.84 0.68
N ALA A 27 -22.58 -5.33 -0.38
CA ALA A 27 -22.40 -6.68 -0.89
C ALA A 27 -21.03 -6.88 -1.55
N GLY A 28 -20.58 -5.90 -2.35
CA GLY A 28 -19.24 -5.90 -2.95
C GLY A 28 -18.16 -5.74 -1.89
N HIS A 29 -18.36 -4.82 -0.94
CA HIS A 29 -17.50 -4.65 0.23
C HIS A 29 -17.36 -5.95 1.04
N PHE A 30 -18.48 -6.60 1.37
CA PHE A 30 -18.47 -7.87 2.08
C PHE A 30 -17.74 -8.97 1.30
N TYR A 31 -17.97 -9.07 -0.01
CA TYR A 31 -17.26 -10.05 -0.85
C TYR A 31 -15.75 -9.87 -0.77
N VAL A 32 -15.27 -8.65 -0.97
CA VAL A 32 -13.83 -8.34 -0.96
C VAL A 32 -13.22 -8.60 0.42
N ARG A 33 -13.95 -8.28 1.51
CA ARG A 33 -13.54 -8.65 2.88
C ARG A 33 -13.33 -10.15 3.05
N GLN A 34 -14.30 -10.97 2.62
CA GLN A 34 -14.18 -12.42 2.70
C GLN A 34 -13.03 -12.93 1.85
N TYR A 35 -12.86 -12.39 0.65
CA TYR A 35 -11.76 -12.74 -0.23
C TYR A 35 -10.40 -12.45 0.41
N ILE A 36 -10.19 -11.24 0.92
CA ILE A 36 -8.94 -10.84 1.60
C ILE A 36 -8.68 -11.74 2.80
N HIS A 37 -9.67 -11.94 3.66
CA HIS A 37 -9.54 -12.80 4.84
C HIS A 37 -9.15 -14.23 4.44
N GLN A 38 -9.80 -14.81 3.41
CA GLN A 38 -9.48 -16.13 2.90
C GLN A 38 -8.06 -16.21 2.31
N GLN A 39 -7.63 -15.21 1.54
CA GLN A 39 -6.30 -15.19 0.93
C GLN A 39 -5.19 -15.04 1.98
N LEU A 40 -5.38 -14.18 2.98
CA LEU A 40 -4.42 -14.03 4.09
C LEU A 40 -4.39 -15.27 5.00
N SER A 41 -5.54 -15.91 5.24
CA SER A 41 -5.65 -17.10 6.10
C SER A 41 -4.87 -18.31 5.58
N GLN A 42 -4.54 -18.36 4.28
CA GLN A 42 -3.66 -19.39 3.72
C GLN A 42 -2.24 -19.33 4.30
N TRP A 43 -1.83 -18.19 4.85
CA TRP A 43 -0.46 -17.92 5.29
C TRP A 43 -0.33 -17.74 6.81
N GLY A 44 -1.41 -17.92 7.56
CA GLY A 44 -1.40 -17.83 9.01
C GLY A 44 -2.73 -17.37 9.60
N ASN A 45 -2.75 -17.17 10.92
CA ASN A 45 -3.92 -16.64 11.60
C ASN A 45 -4.07 -15.15 11.31
N VAL A 46 -5.27 -14.75 10.86
CA VAL A 46 -5.63 -13.35 10.62
C VAL A 46 -6.29 -12.78 11.87
N GLU A 47 -5.70 -11.74 12.47
CA GLU A 47 -6.36 -10.92 13.49
C GLU A 47 -7.36 -9.98 12.80
N ILE A 48 -8.54 -9.85 13.40
CA ILE A 48 -9.56 -8.90 12.98
C ILE A 48 -9.55 -7.75 13.98
N ASP A 49 -9.28 -6.55 13.50
CA ASP A 49 -9.31 -5.31 14.27
C ASP A 49 -10.61 -4.56 13.97
N GLU A 50 -11.56 -4.64 14.90
CA GLU A 50 -12.90 -4.09 14.74
C GLU A 50 -13.02 -2.67 15.30
N PHE A 51 -13.69 -1.80 14.55
CA PHE A 51 -13.99 -0.44 14.97
C PHE A 51 -15.39 0.00 14.52
N GLN A 52 -15.97 0.97 15.24
CA GLN A 52 -17.33 1.46 14.99
C GLN A 52 -17.29 2.80 14.25
N VAL A 53 -18.01 2.90 13.13
CA VAL A 53 -18.26 4.16 12.42
C VAL A 53 -19.74 4.26 12.10
N ARG A 54 -20.38 5.36 12.50
CA ARG A 54 -21.81 5.63 12.25
C ARG A 54 -22.74 4.44 12.63
N GLY A 55 -22.41 3.75 13.71
CA GLY A 55 -23.19 2.61 14.22
C GLY A 55 -23.02 1.30 13.43
N LYS A 56 -22.03 1.21 12.53
CA LYS A 56 -21.65 -0.01 11.83
C LYS A 56 -20.25 -0.47 12.24
N THR A 57 -20.06 -1.78 12.31
CA THR A 57 -18.76 -2.42 12.51
C THR A 57 -17.98 -2.48 11.21
N HIS A 58 -16.75 -1.97 11.25
CA HIS A 58 -15.74 -2.04 10.20
C HIS A 58 -14.54 -2.84 10.69
N GLN A 59 -13.73 -3.35 9.76
CA GLN A 59 -12.71 -4.35 10.06
C GLN A 59 -11.42 -4.11 9.30
N ASN A 60 -10.30 -3.96 10.01
CA ASN A 60 -9.00 -4.21 9.40
C ASN A 60 -8.65 -5.70 9.54
N PHE A 61 -7.93 -6.26 8.56
CA PHE A 61 -7.42 -7.64 8.61
C PHE A 61 -5.91 -7.64 8.72
N ILE A 62 -5.37 -8.34 9.73
CA ILE A 62 -3.94 -8.32 10.06
C ILE A 62 -3.37 -9.73 10.01
N LEU A 63 -2.41 -9.95 9.13
CA LEU A 63 -1.58 -11.16 9.10
C LEU A 63 -0.18 -10.85 9.65
N ASN A 64 0.20 -11.53 10.73
CA ASN A 64 1.53 -11.38 11.32
C ASN A 64 2.43 -12.57 10.92
N LEU A 65 3.53 -12.26 10.23
CA LEU A 65 4.55 -13.20 9.79
C LEU A 65 5.83 -13.05 10.63
N ARG A 66 6.43 -14.19 10.98
CA ARG A 66 7.66 -14.25 11.78
C ARG A 66 8.88 -13.88 10.95
N SER A 67 9.96 -13.45 11.62
CA SER A 67 11.25 -13.22 10.98
C SER A 67 12.04 -14.53 10.79
N LEU A 68 13.09 -14.46 9.95
CA LEU A 68 14.02 -15.55 9.66
C LEU A 68 14.79 -16.03 10.91
N ASN A 69 15.10 -15.11 11.83
CA ASN A 69 15.84 -15.42 13.06
C ASN A 69 14.88 -15.57 14.25
N ASN A 70 14.41 -16.79 14.52
CA ASN A 70 13.60 -17.15 15.69
C ASN A 70 14.35 -17.06 17.05
N ASN A 71 15.51 -16.40 17.11
CA ASN A 71 16.27 -16.26 18.35
C ASN A 71 15.55 -15.27 19.30
N LYS A 72 14.80 -15.84 20.25
CA LYS A 72 13.99 -15.16 21.28
C LYS A 72 14.70 -14.10 22.13
N LYS A 73 16.01 -13.88 21.97
CA LYS A 73 16.79 -12.93 22.79
C LYS A 73 16.60 -11.47 22.40
N ARG A 74 16.10 -11.16 21.19
CA ARG A 74 15.77 -9.78 20.79
C ARG A 74 14.72 -9.79 19.68
N GLU A 75 13.46 -9.57 20.05
CA GLU A 75 12.37 -9.44 19.08
C GLU A 75 12.53 -8.09 18.35
N LEU A 76 12.80 -8.15 17.05
CA LEU A 76 12.92 -6.95 16.22
C LEU A 76 11.53 -6.34 16.01
N SER A 77 11.43 -5.02 16.05
CA SER A 77 10.17 -4.33 15.71
C SER A 77 9.72 -4.69 14.30
N PRO A 78 8.44 -5.00 14.07
CA PRO A 78 7.94 -5.43 12.78
C PRO A 78 7.98 -4.30 11.75
N ILE A 79 7.99 -4.69 10.47
CA ILE A 79 7.62 -3.81 9.37
C ILE A 79 6.13 -4.01 9.08
N LEU A 80 5.34 -2.94 9.13
CA LEU A 80 3.94 -2.95 8.76
C LEU A 80 3.81 -2.61 7.27
N ILE A 81 3.05 -3.39 6.51
CA ILE A 81 2.71 -3.11 5.12
C ILE A 81 1.18 -3.08 5.03
N GLY A 82 0.61 -1.99 4.53
CA GLY A 82 -0.83 -1.80 4.47
C GLY A 82 -1.33 -1.39 3.10
N ALA A 83 -2.59 -1.72 2.81
CA ALA A 83 -3.36 -1.24 1.65
C ALA A 83 -4.83 -1.14 2.07
N HIS A 84 -5.56 -0.14 1.62
CA HIS A 84 -7.00 -0.08 1.87
C HIS A 84 -7.78 -0.87 0.83
N TYR A 85 -8.96 -1.38 1.23
CA TYR A 85 -9.78 -2.22 0.38
C TYR A 85 -11.17 -1.65 0.10
N ASP A 86 -11.56 -0.53 0.70
CA ASP A 86 -12.78 0.19 0.33
C ASP A 86 -12.61 0.96 -0.99
N THR A 87 -13.70 1.56 -1.45
CA THR A 87 -13.75 2.49 -2.59
C THR A 87 -14.69 3.64 -2.27
N VAL A 88 -14.54 4.74 -2.99
CA VAL A 88 -15.62 5.72 -3.12
C VAL A 88 -16.87 5.10 -3.79
N PRO A 89 -18.07 5.67 -3.57
CA PRO A 89 -19.30 5.16 -4.18
C PRO A 89 -19.29 5.12 -5.70
N GLY A 90 -19.72 3.99 -6.27
CA GLY A 90 -19.99 3.87 -7.70
C GLY A 90 -18.75 3.69 -8.56
N THR A 91 -17.58 3.40 -7.99
CA THR A 91 -16.33 3.14 -8.74
C THR A 91 -15.89 1.68 -8.60
N PRO A 92 -15.31 1.06 -9.63
CA PRO A 92 -14.77 -0.29 -9.50
C PRO A 92 -13.47 -0.34 -8.68
N GLY A 93 -12.72 0.78 -8.64
CA GLY A 93 -11.53 0.94 -7.82
C GLY A 93 -10.40 -0.01 -8.18
N ALA A 94 -10.05 -0.08 -9.47
CA ALA A 94 -9.02 -0.99 -9.95
C ALA A 94 -7.63 -0.57 -9.52
N ASP A 95 -7.21 0.64 -9.88
CA ASP A 95 -5.97 1.20 -9.40
C ASP A 95 -6.12 1.61 -7.93
N ASP A 96 -7.27 2.22 -7.58
CA ASP A 96 -7.60 2.75 -6.26
C ASP A 96 -8.61 1.87 -5.49
N ASN A 97 -8.19 0.95 -4.63
CA ASN A 97 -6.82 0.52 -4.39
C ASN A 97 -6.69 -1.01 -4.51
N ALA A 98 -7.37 -1.61 -5.50
CA ALA A 98 -7.28 -3.05 -5.71
C ALA A 98 -5.86 -3.49 -6.11
N THR A 99 -5.08 -2.63 -6.77
CA THR A 99 -3.66 -2.87 -7.03
C THR A 99 -2.84 -3.00 -5.74
N GLY A 100 -3.04 -2.11 -4.76
CA GLY A 100 -2.39 -2.17 -3.45
C GLY A 100 -2.74 -3.46 -2.71
N VAL A 101 -4.01 -3.83 -2.69
CA VAL A 101 -4.47 -5.09 -2.05
C VAL A 101 -3.90 -6.31 -2.78
N ALA A 102 -3.90 -6.35 -4.10
CA ALA A 102 -3.33 -7.46 -4.87
C ALA A 102 -1.84 -7.65 -4.58
N VAL A 103 -1.07 -6.56 -4.50
CA VAL A 103 0.33 -6.59 -4.11
C VAL A 103 0.50 -7.04 -2.65
N LEU A 104 -0.33 -6.54 -1.73
CA LEU A 104 -0.31 -6.97 -0.32
C LEU A 104 -0.48 -8.50 -0.17
N LEU A 105 -1.43 -9.10 -0.90
CA LEU A 105 -1.67 -10.55 -0.90
C LEU A 105 -0.48 -11.34 -1.46
N GLU A 106 0.17 -10.84 -2.52
CA GLU A 106 1.37 -11.48 -3.05
C GLU A 106 2.60 -11.34 -2.13
N LEU A 107 2.72 -10.22 -1.41
CA LEU A 107 3.74 -10.06 -0.38
C LEU A 107 3.51 -11.03 0.79
N ALA A 108 2.26 -11.28 1.20
CA ALA A 108 1.93 -12.29 2.22
C ALA A 108 2.44 -13.67 1.82
N ARG A 109 2.09 -14.12 0.61
CA ARG A 109 2.54 -15.40 0.04
C ARG A 109 4.07 -15.51 0.02
N GLU A 110 4.73 -14.47 -0.48
CA GLU A 110 6.18 -14.46 -0.68
C GLU A 110 6.95 -14.44 0.65
N PHE A 111 6.53 -13.62 1.61
CA PHE A 111 7.21 -13.49 2.90
C PHE A 111 6.89 -14.62 3.87
N TYR A 112 5.76 -15.32 3.70
CA TYR A 112 5.52 -16.57 4.41
C TYR A 112 6.49 -17.66 3.92
N SER A 113 6.62 -17.81 2.60
CA SER A 113 7.48 -18.83 1.99
C SER A 113 8.98 -18.56 2.21
N GLN A 114 9.34 -17.28 2.27
CA GLN A 114 10.72 -16.84 2.45
C GLN A 114 10.76 -15.67 3.44
N PRO A 115 10.78 -15.96 4.75
CA PRO A 115 10.76 -14.96 5.82
C PRO A 115 11.86 -13.90 5.70
N LEU A 116 11.52 -12.68 6.09
CA LEU A 116 12.45 -11.54 6.09
C LEU A 116 13.26 -11.46 7.39
N LYS A 117 14.28 -10.60 7.41
CA LYS A 117 15.04 -10.29 8.62
C LYS A 117 14.16 -9.76 9.76
N TYR A 118 13.21 -8.88 9.43
CA TYR A 118 12.24 -8.31 10.36
C TYR A 118 10.92 -9.09 10.30
N PRO A 119 10.17 -9.20 11.41
CA PRO A 119 8.79 -9.65 11.34
C PRO A 119 7.97 -8.71 10.46
N VAL A 120 6.91 -9.22 9.84
CA VAL A 120 6.06 -8.44 8.93
C VAL A 120 4.61 -8.51 9.39
N SER A 121 3.96 -7.36 9.49
CA SER A 121 2.52 -7.27 9.70
C SER A 121 1.88 -6.75 8.41
N LEU A 122 1.12 -7.60 7.72
CA LEU A 122 0.36 -7.21 6.54
C LEU A 122 -1.06 -6.82 6.96
N VAL A 123 -1.51 -5.63 6.56
CA VAL A 123 -2.77 -5.05 7.03
C VAL A 123 -3.64 -4.61 5.86
N ALA A 124 -4.84 -5.15 5.74
CA ALA A 124 -5.85 -4.60 4.84
C ALA A 124 -6.73 -3.62 5.62
N PHE A 125 -6.67 -2.33 5.29
CA PHE A 125 -7.41 -1.26 5.97
C PHE A 125 -8.80 -1.05 5.37
N ASP A 126 -9.79 -0.77 6.21
CA ASP A 126 -11.12 -0.34 5.79
C ASP A 126 -11.27 1.18 5.96
N MET A 127 -12.24 1.77 5.27
CA MET A 127 -12.68 3.16 5.49
C MET A 127 -11.58 4.21 5.25
N GLU A 128 -10.67 3.99 4.30
CA GLU A 128 -9.69 4.99 3.87
C GLU A 128 -10.42 6.19 3.25
N GLU A 129 -11.37 5.91 2.37
CA GLU A 129 -12.07 6.91 1.54
C GLU A 129 -13.01 7.80 2.36
N TYR A 130 -13.22 7.40 3.61
CA TYR A 130 -14.02 8.10 4.61
C TYR A 130 -13.17 8.85 5.63
N GLY A 131 -11.89 9.08 5.32
CA GLY A 131 -10.96 9.87 6.12
C GLY A 131 -9.96 9.03 6.91
N LEU A 132 -9.41 7.97 6.30
CA LEU A 132 -8.34 7.14 6.85
C LEU A 132 -8.75 6.42 8.14
N LEU A 133 -10.04 6.09 8.32
CA LEU A 133 -10.56 5.74 9.64
C LEU A 133 -10.00 4.40 10.14
N GLY A 134 -9.81 3.41 9.26
CA GLY A 134 -9.22 2.13 9.64
C GLY A 134 -7.76 2.25 10.06
N SER A 135 -6.95 2.97 9.30
CA SER A 135 -5.54 3.21 9.63
C SER A 135 -5.36 4.16 10.82
N GLN A 136 -6.24 5.16 11.01
CA GLN A 136 -6.28 5.98 12.22
C GLN A 136 -6.56 5.15 13.47
N HIS A 137 -7.57 4.28 13.41
CA HIS A 137 -7.91 3.40 14.52
C HIS A 137 -6.74 2.48 14.85
N TYR A 138 -6.16 1.81 13.85
CA TYR A 138 -5.09 0.86 14.09
C TYR A 138 -3.80 1.53 14.57
N ALA A 139 -3.41 2.66 13.97
CA ALA A 139 -2.23 3.41 14.41
C ALA A 139 -2.40 3.88 15.87
N GLU A 140 -3.61 4.29 16.27
CA GLU A 140 -3.93 4.63 17.67
C GLU A 140 -3.79 3.43 18.60
N LYS A 141 -4.37 2.29 18.22
CA LYS A 141 -4.23 1.03 18.97
C LYS A 141 -2.77 0.66 19.19
N LEU A 142 -1.93 0.76 18.15
CA LEU A 142 -0.49 0.50 18.26
C LEU A 142 0.21 1.50 19.20
N LYS A 143 -0.15 2.78 19.12
CA LYS A 143 0.40 3.82 19.99
C LYS A 143 0.07 3.58 21.46
N GLN A 144 -1.18 3.23 21.76
CA GLN A 144 -1.65 2.92 23.11
C GLN A 144 -0.96 1.67 23.68
N LYS A 145 -0.72 0.66 22.84
CA LYS A 145 0.06 -0.53 23.19
C LYS A 145 1.57 -0.28 23.27
N GLN A 146 2.04 0.94 22.98
CA GLN A 146 3.46 1.29 22.87
C GLN A 146 4.22 0.39 21.87
N GLN A 147 3.51 -0.18 20.90
CA GLN A 147 4.09 -1.06 19.89
C GLN A 147 4.99 -0.23 18.97
N GLN A 148 6.27 -0.58 18.94
CA GLN A 148 7.24 0.02 18.02
C GLN A 148 7.14 -0.65 16.65
N LEU A 149 7.33 0.14 15.58
CA LEU A 149 7.49 -0.37 14.22
C LEU A 149 8.89 -0.01 13.72
N ARG A 150 9.52 -0.92 12.98
CA ARG A 150 10.74 -0.61 12.22
C ARG A 150 10.44 0.38 11.10
N LEU A 151 9.29 0.18 10.43
CA LEU A 151 8.80 0.96 9.31
C LEU A 151 7.31 0.63 9.08
N MET A 152 6.54 1.60 8.60
CA MET A 152 5.23 1.39 7.98
C MET A 152 5.33 1.70 6.49
N ILE A 153 4.72 0.87 5.65
CA ILE A 153 4.63 1.05 4.20
C ILE A 153 3.14 1.06 3.83
N SER A 154 2.64 2.17 3.28
CA SER A 154 1.31 2.24 2.65
C SER A 154 1.45 1.92 1.17
N LEU A 155 0.64 1.01 0.65
CA LEU A 155 0.53 0.68 -0.76
C LEU A 155 -0.71 1.40 -1.30
N GLU A 156 -0.50 2.35 -2.20
CA GLU A 156 -1.52 3.32 -2.61
C GLU A 156 -1.46 3.53 -4.11
N MET A 157 -2.32 2.85 -4.88
CA MET A 157 -2.35 2.90 -6.35
C MET A 157 -1.00 2.56 -6.99
N LEU A 158 -0.89 1.36 -7.55
CA LEU A 158 0.39 0.79 -7.98
C LEU A 158 0.43 0.41 -9.46
N GLY A 159 -0.65 0.65 -10.20
CA GLY A 159 -0.87 0.02 -11.50
C GLY A 159 -1.00 0.98 -12.67
N TYR A 160 -1.18 2.29 -12.46
CA TYR A 160 -1.33 3.22 -13.58
C TYR A 160 0.01 3.83 -14.03
N CYS A 161 0.23 3.78 -15.34
CA CYS A 161 1.39 4.33 -16.02
C CYS A 161 0.97 5.12 -17.25
N ASP A 162 1.65 6.26 -17.47
CA ASP A 162 1.55 7.02 -18.70
C ASP A 162 2.94 7.51 -19.12
N SER A 163 3.50 6.91 -20.17
CA SER A 163 4.83 7.27 -20.69
C SER A 163 4.80 8.44 -21.67
N THR A 164 3.63 9.05 -21.93
CA THR A 164 3.56 10.22 -22.80
C THR A 164 4.26 11.43 -22.16
N PRO A 165 4.97 12.27 -22.94
CA PRO A 165 5.59 13.47 -22.39
C PRO A 165 4.57 14.40 -21.72
N ASN A 166 4.88 14.87 -20.51
CA ASN A 166 4.04 15.75 -19.69
C ASN A 166 2.77 15.10 -19.11
N SER A 167 2.69 13.77 -19.06
CA SER A 167 1.61 13.05 -18.39
C SER A 167 1.62 13.17 -16.87
N GLN A 168 2.73 13.64 -16.28
CA GLN A 168 2.88 13.75 -14.84
C GLN A 168 2.76 15.19 -14.35
N ASN A 169 1.76 15.44 -13.51
CA ASN A 169 1.60 16.68 -12.75
C ASN A 169 2.25 16.56 -11.37
N TYR A 170 2.43 17.72 -10.71
CA TYR A 170 3.01 17.78 -9.38
C TYR A 170 2.48 18.98 -8.60
N PRO A 171 2.54 18.93 -7.25
CA PRO A 171 2.51 20.12 -6.42
C PRO A 171 3.57 21.17 -6.86
N PRO A 172 3.34 22.46 -6.58
CA PRO A 172 4.24 23.53 -7.01
C PRO A 172 5.70 23.27 -6.65
N GLY A 173 6.60 23.51 -7.62
CA GLY A 173 8.05 23.39 -7.45
C GLY A 173 8.63 21.99 -7.67
N LEU A 174 7.87 20.91 -7.44
CA LEU A 174 8.41 19.56 -7.58
C LEU A 174 8.69 19.17 -9.05
N LYS A 175 7.95 19.74 -10.00
CA LYS A 175 8.14 19.51 -11.45
C LYS A 175 9.55 19.80 -11.99
N TYR A 176 10.37 20.55 -11.25
CA TYR A 176 11.75 20.87 -11.64
C TYR A 176 12.76 19.79 -11.25
N PHE A 177 12.37 18.83 -10.41
CA PHE A 177 13.25 17.80 -9.84
C PHE A 177 12.89 16.38 -10.28
N TYR A 178 11.67 16.17 -10.76
CA TYR A 178 11.14 14.84 -11.07
C TYR A 178 10.75 14.71 -12.56
N PRO A 179 10.68 13.47 -13.10
CA PRO A 179 10.36 13.24 -14.51
C PRO A 179 9.01 13.83 -14.92
N ASN A 180 8.89 14.28 -16.16
CA ASN A 180 7.61 14.75 -16.72
C ASN A 180 6.74 13.63 -17.30
N GLN A 181 7.19 12.37 -17.24
CA GLN A 181 6.42 11.19 -17.63
C GLN A 181 6.00 10.41 -16.38
N GLY A 182 4.77 9.93 -16.38
CA GLY A 182 4.15 9.18 -15.31
C GLY A 182 4.43 7.68 -15.35
N ASN A 183 5.68 7.28 -15.57
CA ASN A 183 6.09 5.88 -15.72
C ASN A 183 7.08 5.42 -14.64
N PHE A 184 6.84 5.83 -13.39
CA PHE A 184 7.66 5.51 -12.23
C PHE A 184 6.81 5.31 -10.97
N ILE A 185 7.26 4.49 -10.03
CA ILE A 185 6.66 4.39 -8.69
C ILE A 185 7.34 5.38 -7.72
N ALA A 186 6.57 6.11 -6.93
CA ALA A 186 7.06 7.08 -5.96
C ALA A 186 7.09 6.48 -4.55
N LEU A 187 8.16 6.79 -3.80
CA LEU A 187 8.26 6.57 -2.36
C LEU A 187 8.17 7.92 -1.65
N ILE A 188 7.09 8.15 -0.91
CA ILE A 188 6.84 9.42 -0.20
C ILE A 188 6.92 9.15 1.30
N GLY A 189 7.94 9.66 1.96
CA GLY A 189 8.27 9.29 3.34
C GLY A 189 8.64 10.47 4.22
N ASN A 190 8.42 10.37 5.52
CA ASN A 190 8.90 11.40 6.45
C ASN A 190 10.45 11.41 6.53
N LEU A 191 11.05 12.49 7.03
CA LEU A 191 12.52 12.68 7.02
C LEU A 191 13.32 11.52 7.64
N PHE A 192 12.73 10.78 8.58
CA PHE A 192 13.39 9.65 9.25
C PHE A 192 13.47 8.38 8.39
N THR A 193 12.87 8.40 7.19
CA THR A 193 12.83 7.28 6.23
C THR A 193 13.74 7.49 5.02
N VAL A 194 14.52 8.58 4.96
CA VAL A 194 15.39 8.90 3.79
C VAL A 194 16.30 7.72 3.40
N ILE A 195 16.94 7.08 4.39
CA ILE A 195 17.83 5.94 4.13
C ILE A 195 17.04 4.75 3.58
N ASP A 196 15.88 4.46 4.17
CA ASP A 196 14.99 3.38 3.73
C ASP A 196 14.52 3.62 2.29
N MET A 197 14.00 4.82 1.98
CA MET A 197 13.56 5.19 0.64
C MET A 197 14.68 5.12 -0.40
N PHE A 198 15.88 5.62 -0.07
CA PHE A 198 17.03 5.55 -0.97
C PHE A 198 17.40 4.09 -1.30
N GLN A 199 17.47 3.23 -0.29
CA GLN A 199 17.76 1.82 -0.48
C GLN A 199 16.66 1.11 -1.27
N MET A 200 15.40 1.35 -0.93
CA MET A 200 14.25 0.79 -1.65
C MET A 200 14.26 1.22 -3.12
N SER A 201 14.36 2.53 -3.39
CA SER A 201 14.41 3.08 -4.75
C SER A 201 15.56 2.48 -5.55
N ARG A 202 16.77 2.36 -4.97
CA ARG A 202 17.91 1.72 -5.64
C ARG A 202 17.63 0.25 -5.99
N ASN A 203 16.96 -0.50 -5.14
CA ASN A 203 16.64 -1.92 -5.41
C ASN A 203 15.51 -2.07 -6.45
N ILE A 204 14.49 -1.21 -6.39
CA ILE A 204 13.39 -1.21 -7.37
C ILE A 204 13.94 -0.83 -8.76
N ASN A 205 14.77 0.22 -8.86
CA ASN A 205 15.39 0.61 -10.12
C ASN A 205 16.30 -0.49 -10.71
N LYS A 206 17.03 -1.24 -9.87
CA LYS A 206 17.91 -2.33 -10.33
C LYS A 206 17.18 -3.46 -11.04
N ILE A 207 15.91 -3.70 -10.71
CA ILE A 207 15.12 -4.75 -11.37
C ILE A 207 14.37 -4.24 -12.62
N GLY A 208 14.54 -2.97 -12.98
CA GLY A 208 13.98 -2.37 -14.19
C GLY A 208 12.71 -1.56 -14.01
N THR A 209 12.21 -1.38 -12.78
CA THR A 209 11.06 -0.49 -12.50
C THR A 209 11.56 0.88 -12.06
N ASN A 210 11.23 1.92 -12.81
CA ASN A 210 11.61 3.29 -12.46
C ASN A 210 11.01 3.66 -11.10
N CYS A 211 11.84 4.17 -10.19
CA CYS A 211 11.39 4.55 -8.86
C CYS A 211 11.99 5.88 -8.41
N GLN A 212 11.12 6.81 -8.03
CA GLN A 212 11.46 8.12 -7.47
C GLN A 212 11.15 8.15 -5.97
N TRP A 213 11.76 9.07 -5.23
CA TRP A 213 11.45 9.23 -3.82
C TRP A 213 11.42 10.70 -3.40
N LEU A 214 10.58 11.02 -2.41
CA LEU A 214 10.35 12.35 -1.90
C LEU A 214 10.38 12.32 -0.36
N PRO A 215 11.39 12.93 0.28
CA PRO A 215 11.39 13.15 1.71
C PRO A 215 10.51 14.35 2.07
N VAL A 216 9.61 14.13 3.01
CA VAL A 216 8.59 15.10 3.38
C VAL A 216 8.83 15.61 4.81
N PRO A 217 9.14 16.91 4.98
CA PRO A 217 9.26 17.52 6.31
C PRO A 217 7.89 17.79 6.93
N ASN A 218 7.89 18.06 8.24
CA ASN A 218 6.70 18.48 9.00
C ASN A 218 5.46 17.60 8.77
N ARG A 219 5.66 16.28 8.61
CA ARG A 219 4.61 15.29 8.35
C ARG A 219 3.74 15.62 7.13
N GLY A 220 4.22 16.39 6.17
CA GLY A 220 3.47 16.73 4.96
C GLY A 220 2.47 17.88 5.11
N LEU A 221 2.45 18.60 6.23
CA LEU A 221 1.53 19.74 6.42
C LEU A 221 1.78 20.91 5.45
N ILE A 222 2.98 20.99 4.87
CA ILE A 222 3.35 22.02 3.87
C ILE A 222 2.90 21.61 2.46
N VAL A 223 2.86 20.30 2.18
CA VAL A 223 2.43 19.74 0.89
C VAL A 223 1.33 18.71 1.15
N PRO A 224 0.08 19.15 1.40
CA PRO A 224 -0.99 18.29 1.89
C PRO A 224 -1.28 17.07 1.02
N ASP A 225 -1.02 17.16 -0.29
CA ASP A 225 -1.14 16.03 -1.23
C ASP A 225 -0.29 14.81 -0.82
N THR A 226 0.79 15.02 -0.05
CA THR A 226 1.63 13.93 0.48
C THR A 226 1.01 13.17 1.64
N ARG A 227 -0.20 13.55 2.10
CA ARG A 227 -0.89 12.96 3.27
C ARG A 227 -2.17 12.19 2.90
N ARG A 228 -2.39 11.90 1.62
CA ARG A 228 -3.65 11.35 1.09
C ARG A 228 -3.67 9.81 1.03
N SER A 229 -3.20 9.14 2.09
CA SER A 229 -3.28 7.67 2.23
C SER A 229 -2.97 7.28 3.68
N ASP A 230 -3.08 5.98 3.96
CA ASP A 230 -2.98 5.35 5.28
C ASP A 230 -1.66 5.55 6.02
N HIS A 231 -0.60 6.05 5.40
CA HIS A 231 0.65 6.40 6.10
C HIS A 231 0.51 7.66 6.97
N ALA A 232 -0.41 8.57 6.65
CA ALA A 232 -0.52 9.85 7.34
C ALA A 232 -0.89 9.71 8.84
N PRO A 233 -1.84 8.85 9.25
CA PRO A 233 -2.12 8.59 10.66
C PRO A 233 -0.94 8.01 11.45
N PHE A 234 -0.02 7.31 10.78
CA PHE A 234 1.21 6.80 11.36
C PHE A 234 2.24 7.92 11.54
N TRP A 235 2.40 8.81 10.57
CA TRP A 235 3.20 10.03 10.75
C TRP A 235 2.71 10.86 11.93
N ASP A 236 1.40 11.00 12.10
CA ASP A 236 0.82 11.79 13.19
C ASP A 236 1.12 11.21 14.57
N ARG A 237 1.40 9.90 14.65
CA ARG A 237 1.76 9.18 15.89
C ARG A 237 3.27 9.00 16.10
N GLY A 238 4.07 9.56 15.20
CA GLY A 238 5.52 9.58 15.26
C GLY A 238 6.21 8.34 14.65
N TYR A 239 5.48 7.52 13.89
CA TYR A 239 6.07 6.36 13.21
C TYR A 239 6.84 6.79 11.95
N LYS A 240 7.89 6.02 11.63
CA LYS A 240 8.53 6.04 10.32
C LYS A 240 7.57 5.40 9.32
N ALA A 241 7.11 6.15 8.33
CA ALA A 241 6.20 5.63 7.31
C ALA A 241 6.53 6.14 5.91
N ILE A 242 6.33 5.28 4.91
CA ILE A 242 6.51 5.54 3.48
C ILE A 242 5.21 5.17 2.77
N MET A 243 4.69 6.04 1.91
CA MET A 243 3.68 5.70 0.91
C MET A 243 4.39 5.29 -0.39
N VAL A 244 4.00 4.14 -0.93
CA VAL A 244 4.39 3.66 -2.25
C VAL A 244 3.21 3.93 -3.17
N THR A 245 3.40 4.77 -4.18
CA THR A 245 2.28 5.21 -5.02
C THR A 245 2.72 5.52 -6.44
N ASP A 246 1.82 5.29 -7.38
CA ASP A 246 1.91 5.80 -8.74
C ASP A 246 1.52 7.28 -8.84
N THR A 247 1.39 7.99 -7.72
CA THR A 247 1.03 9.42 -7.63
C THR A 247 -0.43 9.74 -7.99
N ALA A 248 -1.29 8.74 -8.14
CA ALA A 248 -2.74 8.88 -8.15
C ALA A 248 -3.21 9.94 -9.15
N ASN A 249 -4.07 10.87 -8.70
CA ASN A 249 -4.65 11.95 -9.48
C ASN A 249 -3.64 12.94 -10.11
N MET A 250 -2.35 12.81 -9.80
CA MET A 250 -1.31 13.61 -10.47
C MET A 250 -1.03 13.11 -11.90
N ARG A 251 -1.42 11.87 -12.23
CA ARG A 251 -1.33 11.33 -13.60
C ARG A 251 -2.49 10.45 -14.03
N ASN A 252 -3.17 9.78 -13.10
CA ASN A 252 -4.26 8.86 -13.42
C ASN A 252 -5.59 9.64 -13.56
N PRO A 253 -6.15 9.79 -14.79
CA PRO A 253 -7.41 10.49 -15.00
C PRO A 253 -8.63 9.68 -14.51
N ASN A 254 -8.44 8.42 -14.12
CA ASN A 254 -9.50 7.53 -13.66
C ASN A 254 -9.69 7.57 -12.14
N TYR A 255 -8.85 8.28 -11.40
CA TYR A 255 -8.93 8.39 -9.94
C TYR A 255 -10.35 8.80 -9.49
N HIS A 256 -10.96 7.99 -8.61
CA HIS A 256 -12.34 8.17 -8.14
C HIS A 256 -13.40 8.22 -9.26
N GLN A 257 -13.14 7.57 -10.40
CA GLN A 257 -14.08 7.48 -11.53
C GLN A 257 -14.53 6.05 -11.80
N LYS A 258 -15.68 5.93 -12.49
CA LYS A 258 -16.19 4.66 -13.03
C LYS A 258 -15.24 3.99 -14.03
N SER A 259 -14.35 4.76 -14.63
CA SER A 259 -13.35 4.28 -15.58
C SER A 259 -12.16 3.63 -14.91
N ASP A 260 -12.02 3.69 -13.58
CA ASP A 260 -10.96 2.99 -12.85
C ASP A 260 -11.20 1.48 -12.87
N THR A 261 -10.73 0.85 -13.94
CA THR A 261 -11.01 -0.53 -14.33
C THR A 261 -9.70 -1.27 -14.60
N ILE A 262 -9.74 -2.60 -14.63
CA ILE A 262 -8.53 -3.40 -14.90
C ILE A 262 -7.89 -3.02 -16.24
N ASP A 263 -8.70 -2.64 -17.23
CA ASP A 263 -8.24 -2.28 -18.58
C ASP A 263 -7.43 -0.98 -18.63
N THR A 264 -7.52 -0.14 -17.58
CA THR A 264 -6.70 1.09 -17.47
C THR A 264 -5.34 0.85 -16.81
N LEU A 265 -5.06 -0.37 -16.33
CA LEU A 265 -3.83 -0.70 -15.63
C LEU A 265 -2.73 -1.17 -16.58
N ASP A 266 -1.48 -0.83 -16.25
CA ASP A 266 -0.29 -1.45 -16.82
C ASP A 266 0.14 -2.61 -15.92
N LEU A 267 -0.22 -3.84 -16.32
CA LEU A 267 0.07 -5.04 -15.54
C LEU A 267 1.57 -5.38 -15.49
N ASP A 268 2.36 -4.97 -16.48
CA ASP A 268 3.81 -5.17 -16.47
C ASP A 268 4.46 -4.24 -15.45
N PHE A 269 4.02 -2.98 -15.41
CA PHE A 269 4.42 -2.01 -14.39
C PHE A 269 4.05 -2.48 -12.99
N LEU A 270 2.79 -2.87 -12.75
CA LEU A 270 2.33 -3.39 -11.45
C LEU A 270 3.17 -4.61 -11.01
N THR A 271 3.45 -5.51 -11.95
CA THR A 271 4.29 -6.69 -11.70
C THR A 271 5.71 -6.28 -11.29
N GLY A 272 6.29 -5.31 -12.00
CA GLY A 272 7.59 -4.73 -11.68
C GLY A 272 7.62 -4.08 -10.29
N VAL A 273 6.59 -3.29 -9.94
CA VAL A 273 6.44 -2.69 -8.60
C VAL A 273 6.41 -3.77 -7.52
N CYS A 274 5.59 -4.81 -7.70
CA CYS A 274 5.49 -5.94 -6.77
C CYS A 274 6.84 -6.64 -6.55
N GLN A 275 7.56 -6.95 -7.63
CA GLN A 275 8.90 -7.55 -7.56
C GLN A 275 9.92 -6.63 -6.91
N GLY A 276 9.82 -5.33 -7.19
CA GLY A 276 10.69 -4.30 -6.66
C GLY A 276 10.55 -4.19 -5.16
N LEU A 277 9.31 -4.20 -4.66
CA LEU A 277 9.01 -4.24 -3.24
C LEU A 277 9.53 -5.53 -2.60
N MET A 278 9.28 -6.70 -3.17
CA MET A 278 9.83 -7.98 -2.65
C MET A 278 11.36 -7.92 -2.51
N THR A 279 12.05 -7.40 -3.53
CA THR A 279 13.51 -7.28 -3.55
C THR A 279 14.00 -6.24 -2.53
N ALA A 280 13.37 -5.07 -2.50
CA ALA A 280 13.71 -3.99 -1.58
C ALA A 280 13.57 -4.44 -0.12
N MET A 281 12.48 -5.10 0.22
CA MET A 281 12.19 -5.59 1.57
C MET A 281 13.20 -6.65 2.05
N ARG A 282 13.67 -7.53 1.16
CA ARG A 282 14.74 -8.50 1.48
C ARG A 282 16.08 -7.83 1.78
N SER A 283 16.34 -6.68 1.17
CA SER A 283 17.59 -5.95 1.32
C SER A 283 17.62 -4.98 2.51
N MET A 284 16.49 -4.81 3.23
CA MET A 284 16.41 -3.88 4.35
C MET A 284 17.31 -4.30 5.50
N LEU A 285 18.15 -3.35 5.92
CA LEU A 285 19.06 -3.49 7.06
C LEU A 285 18.31 -3.37 8.40
#